data_AF-A0A3D2UCY4-F1
#
_entry.id   AF-A0A3D2UCY4-F1
#
_cell.length_a   1.000
_cell.length_b   1.000
_cell.length_c   1.000
_cell.angle_alpha   90.00
_cell.angle_beta   90.00
_cell.angle_gamma   90.00
#
_symmetry.space_group_name_H-M   'P 1'
#
loop_
_entity.id
_entity.type
_entity.pdbx_description
1 polymer ?
#
loop_
_entity_poly.entity_id
_entity_poly.type
_entity_poly.pdbx_seq_one_letter_code
_entity_poly.pdbx_strand_id
1 'polypeptide(L)'
;EQAMQQQMEQMSEGQQSVASDLGDLADEPGADESLGDLEQLAQEAQAIAEEMVTQGRLTPEMIQRQERLFHRLLDAGRSLEREEYSEERESEQPEEFERGQVMPLTDEQMGVMRYEIPDGTRLQELNPAVRQLILEYFERLNRSRPGGES
;
A
#
# COMPACT_ATOMS: atom_id res chain seq x y z
N GLU A 1 51.30 24.37 6.31
CA GLU A 1 51.21 23.32 5.26
C GLU A 1 50.81 21.96 5.83
N GLN A 2 51.46 21.45 6.89
CA GLN A 2 51.10 20.16 7.50
C GLN A 2 49.63 20.04 7.94
N ALA A 3 49.04 21.08 8.55
CA ALA A 3 47.63 21.03 8.97
C ALA A 3 46.63 20.92 7.79
N MET A 4 46.94 21.55 6.65
CA MET A 4 46.10 21.43 5.44
C MET A 4 46.21 20.04 4.82
N GLN A 5 47.40 19.42 4.82
CA GLN A 5 47.57 18.05 4.35
C GLN A 5 46.81 17.04 5.23
N GLN A 6 46.91 17.16 6.55
CA GLN A 6 46.16 16.29 7.48
C GLN A 6 44.64 16.44 7.29
N GLN A 7 44.17 17.66 7.05
CA GLN A 7 42.75 17.89 6.75
C GLN A 7 42.33 17.22 5.44
N MET A 8 43.16 17.29 4.39
CA MET A 8 42.90 16.64 3.11
C MET A 8 42.87 15.12 3.24
N GLU A 9 43.82 14.54 3.96
CA GLU A 9 43.87 13.10 4.27
C GLU A 9 42.57 12.68 4.96
N GLN A 10 42.18 13.38 6.03
CA GLN A 10 40.95 13.07 6.76
C GLN A 10 39.68 13.16 5.88
N MET A 11 39.61 14.13 4.97
CA MET A 11 38.48 14.24 4.04
C MET A 11 38.46 13.09 3.02
N SER A 12 39.64 12.69 2.51
CA SER A 12 39.76 11.57 1.58
C SER A 12 39.40 10.23 2.25
N GLU A 13 39.82 10.03 3.50
CA GLU A 13 39.45 8.87 4.32
C GLU A 13 37.93 8.84 4.56
N GLY A 14 37.32 10.00 4.81
CA GLY A 14 35.87 10.11 4.94
C GLY A 14 35.13 9.68 3.67
N GLN A 15 35.61 10.08 2.49
CA GLN A 15 35.01 9.65 1.22
C GLN A 15 35.20 8.15 0.95
N GLN A 16 36.36 7.59 1.31
CA GLN A 16 36.62 6.15 1.22
C GLN A 16 35.72 5.33 2.15
N SER A 17 35.48 5.83 3.37
CA SER A 17 34.53 5.21 4.30
C SER A 17 33.13 5.17 3.70
N VAL A 18 32.66 6.30 3.15
CA VAL A 18 31.34 6.37 2.48
C VAL A 18 31.28 5.38 1.31
N ALA A 19 32.33 5.28 0.50
CA ALA A 19 32.38 4.31 -0.59
C ALA A 19 32.28 2.86 -0.09
N SER A 20 32.98 2.53 1.00
CA SER A 20 32.92 1.20 1.63
C SER A 20 31.51 0.91 2.15
N ASP A 21 30.94 1.83 2.93
CA ASP A 21 29.62 1.65 3.54
C ASP A 21 28.52 1.45 2.48
N LEU A 22 28.64 2.16 1.34
CA LEU A 22 27.73 2.01 0.20
C LEU A 22 27.91 0.69 -0.54
N GLY A 23 29.16 0.20 -0.65
CA GLY A 23 29.45 -1.12 -1.20
C GLY A 23 28.86 -2.23 -0.32
N ASP A 24 29.06 -2.12 1.00
CA ASP A 24 28.51 -3.07 1.97
C ASP A 24 26.96 -3.11 1.91
N LEU A 25 26.32 -1.94 1.81
CA LEU A 25 24.86 -1.82 1.66
C LEU A 25 24.37 -2.39 0.32
N ALA A 26 25.15 -2.23 -0.76
CA ALA A 26 24.84 -2.85 -2.04
C ALA A 26 24.96 -4.38 -1.95
N ASP A 27 25.85 -4.93 -1.14
CA ASP A 27 25.95 -6.38 -0.98
C ASP A 27 24.85 -6.99 -0.07
N GLU A 28 24.01 -6.16 0.57
CA GLU A 28 22.93 -6.65 1.44
C GLU A 28 21.75 -7.27 0.68
N PRO A 29 21.21 -8.41 1.17
CA PRO A 29 20.09 -9.09 0.53
C PRO A 29 18.81 -8.25 0.62
N GLY A 30 18.16 -8.02 -0.52
CA GLY A 30 16.97 -7.17 -0.63
C GLY A 30 17.24 -5.80 -1.26
N ALA A 31 18.51 -5.45 -1.52
CA ALA A 31 18.86 -4.23 -2.21
C ALA A 31 18.67 -4.29 -3.74
N ASP A 32 18.12 -5.38 -4.32
CA ASP A 32 18.13 -5.70 -5.77
C ASP A 32 17.73 -4.54 -6.70
N GLU A 33 16.71 -3.74 -6.35
CA GLU A 33 16.29 -2.57 -7.14
C GLU A 33 17.23 -1.36 -6.96
N SER A 34 17.87 -1.23 -5.79
CA SER A 34 18.75 -0.14 -5.40
C SER A 34 20.25 -0.43 -5.64
N LEU A 35 20.63 -1.67 -5.97
CA LEU A 35 22.03 -2.11 -6.16
C LEU A 35 22.80 -1.21 -7.11
N GLY A 36 22.22 -0.98 -8.30
CA GLY A 36 22.88 -0.22 -9.35
C GLY A 36 23.09 1.24 -8.98
N ASP A 37 22.23 1.80 -8.13
CA ASP A 37 22.36 3.18 -7.66
C ASP A 37 23.38 3.29 -6.53
N LEU A 38 23.36 2.37 -5.56
CA LEU A 38 24.31 2.34 -4.44
C LEU A 38 25.75 2.14 -4.92
N GLU A 39 25.97 1.22 -5.86
CA GLU A 39 27.31 0.95 -6.40
C GLU A 39 27.86 2.14 -7.20
N GLN A 40 27.00 2.85 -7.95
CA GLN A 40 27.40 4.10 -8.61
C GLN A 40 27.76 5.21 -7.61
N LEU A 41 27.04 5.30 -6.49
CA LEU A 41 27.33 6.28 -5.43
C LEU A 41 28.66 5.95 -4.74
N ALA A 42 28.94 4.67 -4.49
CA ALA A 42 30.21 4.20 -3.94
C ALA A 42 31.39 4.56 -4.86
N GLN A 43 31.24 4.30 -6.17
CA GLN A 43 32.26 4.63 -7.17
C GLN A 43 32.53 6.14 -7.24
N GLU A 44 31.48 6.98 -7.17
CA GLU A 44 31.63 8.43 -7.18
C GLU A 44 32.35 8.94 -5.92
N ALA A 45 32.02 8.42 -4.74
CA ALA A 45 32.71 8.75 -3.49
C ALA A 45 34.20 8.39 -3.56
N GLN A 46 34.53 7.19 -4.05
CA GLN A 46 35.90 6.73 -4.25
C GLN A 46 36.66 7.63 -5.24
N ALA A 47 36.03 7.99 -6.37
CA ALA A 47 36.65 8.85 -7.38
C ALA A 47 36.95 10.26 -6.82
N ILE A 48 36.06 10.81 -5.99
CA ILE A 48 36.30 12.09 -5.31
C ILE A 48 37.48 11.98 -4.33
N ALA A 49 37.57 10.88 -3.56
CA ALA A 49 38.68 10.64 -2.63
C ALA A 49 40.04 10.58 -3.35
N GLU A 50 40.11 9.83 -4.45
CA GLU A 50 41.32 9.71 -5.28
C GLU A 50 41.72 11.05 -5.89
N GLU A 51 40.75 11.86 -6.32
CA GLU A 51 40.99 13.19 -6.84
C GLU A 51 41.49 14.15 -5.74
N MET A 52 40.98 14.06 -4.51
CA MET A 52 41.49 14.83 -3.35
C MET A 52 42.97 14.58 -3.12
N VAL A 53 43.39 13.32 -3.12
CA VAL A 53 44.80 12.94 -2.93
C VAL A 53 45.65 13.40 -4.11
N THR A 54 45.16 13.20 -5.34
CA THR A 54 45.91 13.52 -6.57
C THR A 54 46.11 15.02 -6.75
N GLN A 55 45.06 15.82 -6.52
CA GLN A 55 45.11 17.28 -6.69
C GLN A 55 45.76 17.99 -5.49
N GLY A 56 45.77 17.36 -4.31
CA GLY A 56 46.30 17.95 -3.07
C GLY A 56 45.54 19.19 -2.61
N ARG A 57 44.34 19.42 -3.15
CA ARG A 57 43.44 20.54 -2.82
C ARG A 57 42.00 20.20 -3.22
N LEU A 58 41.04 20.88 -2.60
CA LEU A 58 39.65 20.84 -3.05
C LEU A 58 39.45 21.73 -4.27
N THR A 59 38.95 21.17 -5.36
CA THR A 59 38.56 21.94 -6.56
C THR A 59 37.07 22.28 -6.51
N PRO A 60 36.62 23.35 -7.20
CA PRO A 60 35.20 23.67 -7.30
C PRO A 60 34.36 22.53 -7.92
N GLU A 61 34.95 21.80 -8.86
CA GLU A 61 34.30 20.65 -9.50
C GLU A 61 34.06 19.51 -8.50
N MET A 62 35.06 19.19 -7.67
CA MET A 62 34.91 18.18 -6.62
C MET A 62 33.84 18.54 -5.61
N ILE A 63 33.73 19.82 -5.23
CA ILE A 63 32.67 20.30 -4.33
C ILE A 63 31.29 20.09 -4.97
N GLN A 64 31.11 20.47 -6.23
CA GLN A 64 29.85 20.26 -6.94
C GLN A 64 29.49 18.79 -7.09
N ARG A 65 30.48 17.92 -7.33
CA ARG A 65 30.29 16.48 -7.40
C ARG A 65 29.87 15.91 -6.04
N GLN A 66 30.53 16.33 -4.95
CA GLN A 66 30.15 15.95 -3.60
C GLN A 66 28.72 16.40 -3.26
N GLU A 67 28.31 17.62 -3.63
CA GLU A 67 26.95 18.11 -3.38
C GLU A 67 25.90 17.25 -4.10
N ARG A 68 26.17 16.90 -5.36
CA ARG A 68 25.31 15.98 -6.13
C ARG A 68 25.26 14.59 -5.51
N LEU A 69 26.40 14.05 -5.10
CA LEU A 69 26.50 12.77 -4.40
C LEU A 69 25.65 12.77 -3.13
N PHE A 70 25.78 13.82 -2.30
CA PHE A 70 25.01 13.98 -1.07
C PHE A 70 23.49 13.99 -1.32
N HIS A 71 23.02 14.72 -2.33
CA HIS A 71 21.60 14.74 -2.66
C HIS A 71 21.08 13.37 -3.12
N ARG A 72 21.84 12.67 -3.98
CA ARG A 72 21.47 11.32 -4.42
C ARG A 72 21.43 10.34 -3.26
N LEU A 73 22.35 10.45 -2.29
CA LEU A 73 22.34 9.62 -1.09
C LEU A 73 21.08 9.86 -0.23
N LEU A 74 20.67 11.11 -0.06
CA LEU A 74 19.42 11.45 0.65
C LEU A 74 18.17 10.96 -0.09
N ASP A 75 18.21 10.95 -1.42
CA ASP A 75 17.11 10.45 -2.24
C ASP A 75 17.02 8.92 -2.17
N ALA A 76 18.16 8.22 -2.28
CA ALA A 76 18.26 6.78 -2.13
C ALA A 76 17.76 6.32 -0.75
N GLY A 77 18.22 6.97 0.33
CA GLY A 77 17.75 6.66 1.69
C GLY A 77 16.24 6.86 1.86
N ARG A 78 15.65 7.86 1.20
CA ARG A 78 14.19 8.06 1.20
C ARG A 78 13.43 7.05 0.34
N SER A 79 14.05 6.49 -0.70
CA SER A 79 13.46 5.39 -1.48
C SER A 79 13.40 4.13 -0.64
N LEU A 80 14.54 3.76 -0.05
CA LEU A 80 14.66 2.59 0.83
C LEU A 80 13.67 2.65 2.00
N GLU A 81 13.54 3.82 2.65
CA GLU A 81 12.55 4.02 3.70
C GLU A 81 11.11 3.79 3.18
N ARG A 82 10.78 4.29 1.99
CA ARG A 82 9.43 4.10 1.41
C ARG A 82 9.15 2.64 1.05
N GLU A 83 10.12 1.96 0.45
CA GLU A 83 10.02 0.53 0.10
C GLU A 83 9.79 -0.34 1.34
N GLU A 84 10.42 0.00 2.48
CA GLU A 84 10.16 -0.69 3.76
C GLU A 84 8.70 -0.52 4.24
N TYR A 85 8.08 0.64 3.97
CA TYR A 85 6.71 0.94 4.39
C TYR A 85 5.64 0.63 3.33
N SER A 86 5.99 0.44 2.05
CA SER A 86 5.03 0.18 0.98
C SER A 86 4.69 -1.32 0.92
N GLU A 87 3.63 -1.71 1.62
CA GLU A 87 2.84 -2.87 1.19
C GLU A 87 2.08 -2.45 -0.09
N GLU A 88 2.77 -2.41 -1.24
CA GLU A 88 2.12 -2.10 -2.52
C GLU A 88 0.99 -3.11 -2.77
N ARG A 89 -0.26 -2.61 -2.75
CA ARG A 89 -1.42 -3.41 -3.12
C ARG A 89 -1.39 -3.64 -4.63
N GLU A 90 -0.98 -4.82 -5.07
CA GLU A 90 -1.12 -5.23 -6.47
C GLU A 90 -2.60 -5.16 -6.87
N SER A 91 -2.89 -4.33 -7.88
CA SER A 91 -4.20 -4.33 -8.53
C SER A 91 -4.17 -5.40 -9.62
N GLU A 92 -4.64 -6.60 -9.30
CA GLU A 92 -4.89 -7.62 -10.32
C GLU A 92 -5.96 -7.11 -11.30
N GLN A 93 -5.68 -7.22 -12.60
CA GLN A 93 -6.73 -7.08 -13.60
C GLN A 93 -7.76 -8.18 -13.34
N PRO A 94 -9.06 -7.87 -13.26
CA PRO A 94 -10.06 -8.91 -13.09
C PRO A 94 -9.95 -9.87 -14.28
N GLU A 95 -9.72 -11.16 -13.98
CA GLU A 95 -9.79 -12.21 -14.99
C GLU A 95 -11.14 -12.19 -15.71
N GLU A 96 -11.23 -12.82 -16.88
CA GLU A 96 -12.49 -12.92 -17.62
C GLU A 96 -13.45 -13.86 -16.86
N PHE A 97 -14.16 -13.33 -15.87
CA PHE A 97 -15.15 -14.06 -15.11
C PHE A 97 -16.37 -14.30 -16.00
N GLU A 98 -16.76 -15.58 -16.16
CA GLU A 98 -18.08 -15.91 -16.67
C GLU A 98 -19.12 -15.34 -15.70
N ARG A 99 -19.76 -14.24 -16.11
CA ARG A 99 -20.90 -13.69 -15.39
C ARG A 99 -22.02 -14.73 -15.42
N GLY A 100 -22.22 -15.40 -14.29
CA GLY A 100 -23.36 -16.29 -14.09
C GLY A 100 -24.67 -15.58 -14.42
N GLN A 101 -25.66 -16.34 -14.90
CA GLN A 101 -26.98 -15.79 -15.17
C GLN A 101 -27.53 -15.15 -13.88
N VAL A 102 -27.85 -13.85 -13.96
CA VAL A 102 -28.51 -13.15 -12.87
C VAL A 102 -29.92 -13.72 -12.76
N MET A 103 -30.15 -14.57 -11.77
CA MET A 103 -31.48 -15.08 -11.46
C MET A 103 -32.31 -13.96 -10.84
N PRO A 104 -33.59 -13.82 -11.21
CA PRO A 104 -34.48 -12.86 -10.56
C PRO A 104 -34.60 -13.21 -9.08
N LEU A 105 -34.69 -12.17 -8.24
CA LEU A 105 -34.96 -12.34 -6.82
C LEU A 105 -36.33 -13.02 -6.65
N THR A 106 -36.39 -14.00 -5.75
CA THR A 106 -37.65 -14.59 -5.31
C THR A 106 -38.47 -13.59 -4.47
N ASP A 107 -39.78 -13.77 -4.39
CA ASP A 107 -40.66 -12.93 -3.55
C ASP A 107 -40.20 -12.87 -2.08
N GLU A 108 -39.59 -13.95 -1.57
CA GLU A 108 -38.99 -14.03 -0.23
C GLU A 108 -37.79 -13.06 -0.10
N GLN A 109 -36.90 -13.05 -1.09
CA GLN A 109 -35.75 -12.15 -1.12
C GLN A 109 -36.16 -10.69 -1.33
N MET A 110 -37.30 -10.45 -1.98
CA MET A 110 -37.88 -9.12 -2.15
C MET A 110 -38.73 -8.65 -0.95
N GLY A 111 -38.93 -9.49 0.07
CA GLY A 111 -39.75 -9.15 1.23
C GLY A 111 -41.24 -8.94 0.90
N VAL A 112 -41.73 -9.50 -0.21
CA VAL A 112 -43.14 -9.40 -0.59
C VAL A 112 -43.95 -10.33 0.31
N MET A 113 -44.96 -9.78 0.98
CA MET A 113 -45.90 -10.57 1.77
C MET A 113 -46.70 -11.48 0.83
N ARG A 114 -46.68 -12.79 1.08
CA ARG A 114 -47.43 -13.78 0.28
C ARG A 114 -48.95 -13.58 0.38
N TYR A 115 -49.42 -13.14 1.55
CA TYR A 115 -50.81 -12.85 1.82
C TYR A 115 -50.95 -11.40 2.29
N GLU A 116 -51.75 -10.63 1.55
CA GLU A 116 -52.04 -9.24 1.89
C GLU A 116 -52.86 -9.16 3.19
N ILE A 117 -52.51 -8.19 4.03
CA ILE A 117 -53.27 -7.89 5.24
C ILE A 117 -54.60 -7.24 4.81
N PRO A 118 -55.76 -7.64 5.39
CA PRO A 118 -57.04 -7.01 5.09
C PRO A 118 -57.00 -5.49 5.28
N ASP A 119 -57.75 -4.77 4.44
CA ASP A 119 -57.77 -3.30 4.46
C ASP A 119 -58.22 -2.73 5.82
N GLY A 120 -57.74 -1.53 6.13
CA GLY A 120 -58.01 -0.88 7.41
C GLY A 120 -59.49 -0.56 7.65
N THR A 121 -60.29 -0.42 6.59
CA THR A 121 -61.73 -0.14 6.69
C THR A 121 -62.51 -1.36 7.19
N ARG A 122 -62.24 -2.55 6.65
CA ARG A 122 -62.83 -3.83 7.08
C ARG A 122 -62.41 -4.20 8.50
N LEU A 123 -61.17 -3.88 8.89
CA LEU A 123 -60.68 -4.16 10.25
C LEU A 123 -61.33 -3.27 11.32
N GLN A 124 -61.80 -2.07 10.95
CA GLN A 124 -62.47 -1.15 11.87
C GLN A 124 -63.92 -1.54 12.15
N GLU A 125 -64.58 -2.24 11.23
CA GLU A 125 -65.93 -2.79 11.42
C GLU A 125 -65.95 -3.96 12.43
N LEU A 126 -64.79 -4.52 12.76
CA LEU A 126 -64.64 -5.65 13.69
C LEU A 126 -64.37 -5.20 15.12
N ASN A 127 -64.81 -6.02 16.07
CA ASN A 127 -64.45 -5.87 17.48
C ASN A 127 -62.91 -5.87 17.65
N PRO A 128 -62.33 -5.00 18.51
CA PRO A 128 -60.89 -4.94 18.77
C PRO A 128 -60.20 -6.28 19.02
N ALA A 129 -60.83 -7.21 19.74
CA ALA A 129 -60.27 -8.53 20.00
C ALA A 129 -60.18 -9.39 18.73
N VAL A 130 -61.22 -9.34 17.88
CA VAL A 130 -61.27 -10.07 16.62
C VAL A 130 -60.28 -9.50 15.61
N ARG A 131 -60.11 -8.18 15.59
CA ARG A 131 -59.10 -7.51 14.76
C ARG A 131 -57.69 -8.00 15.08
N GLN A 132 -57.33 -8.11 16.37
CA GLN A 132 -56.00 -8.60 16.76
C GLN A 132 -55.79 -10.06 16.33
N LEU A 133 -56.79 -10.93 16.51
CA LEU A 133 -56.72 -12.32 16.06
C LEU A 133 -56.49 -12.45 14.55
N ILE A 134 -57.10 -11.58 13.74
CA ILE A 134 -56.90 -11.58 12.28
C ILE A 134 -55.48 -11.15 11.92
N LEU A 135 -54.95 -10.10 12.56
CA LEU A 135 -53.59 -9.62 12.30
C LEU A 135 -52.55 -10.70 12.67
N GLU A 136 -52.68 -11.31 13.85
CA GLU A 136 -51.81 -12.41 14.30
C GLU A 136 -51.89 -13.62 13.36
N TYR A 137 -53.09 -13.91 12.82
CA TYR A 137 -53.28 -14.99 11.86
C TYR A 137 -52.52 -14.73 10.55
N PHE A 138 -52.63 -13.54 9.96
CA PHE A 138 -51.91 -13.18 8.73
C PHE A 138 -50.40 -13.07 8.95
N GLU A 139 -49.96 -12.58 10.10
CA GLU A 139 -48.53 -12.57 10.47
C GLU A 139 -47.99 -14.00 10.53
N ARG A 140 -48.69 -14.92 11.20
CA ARG A 140 -48.32 -16.33 11.25
C ARG A 140 -48.35 -16.98 9.88
N LEU A 141 -49.33 -16.66 9.05
CA LEU A 141 -49.48 -17.21 7.70
C LEU A 141 -48.36 -16.75 6.76
N ASN A 142 -47.93 -15.49 6.86
CA ASN A 142 -46.80 -14.95 6.12
C ASN A 142 -45.44 -15.46 6.64
N ARG A 143 -45.35 -15.87 7.92
CA ARG A 143 -44.16 -16.49 8.52
C ARG A 143 -44.08 -18.00 8.32
N SER A 144 -45.21 -18.69 8.16
CA SER A 144 -45.28 -20.15 8.05
C SER A 144 -45.17 -20.58 6.58
N ARG A 145 -44.03 -21.18 6.21
CA ARG A 145 -43.86 -21.87 4.92
C ARG A 145 -44.89 -22.99 4.74
N PRO A 146 -45.61 -23.09 3.61
CA PRO A 146 -46.06 -24.37 3.08
C PRO A 146 -44.93 -24.89 2.16
N GLY A 147 -44.06 -25.75 2.69
CA GLY A 147 -42.92 -26.29 1.93
C GLY A 147 -41.89 -27.03 2.77
N GLY A 148 -42.33 -27.71 3.83
CA GLY A 148 -41.52 -28.55 4.69
C GLY A 148 -42.25 -29.85 5.00
N GLU A 149 -42.61 -30.60 3.97
CA GLU A 149 -42.87 -32.03 4.05
C GLU A 149 -41.97 -32.72 3.02
N SER A 150 -41.40 -33.85 3.43
CA SER A 150 -40.38 -34.65 2.75
C SER A 150 -40.91 -35.37 1.51
#